data_AF-K9H0P0-F1
#
_entry.id   AF-K9H0P0-F1
#
_cell.length_a   1.000
_cell.length_b   1.000
_cell.length_c   1.000
_cell.angle_alpha   90.00
_cell.angle_beta   90.00
_cell.angle_gamma   90.00
#
_symmetry.space_group_name_H-M   'P 1'
#
loop_
_entity.id
_entity.type
_entity.pdbx_description
1 polymer ?
#
loop_
_entity_poly.entity_id
_entity_poly.type
_entity_poly.pdbx_seq_one_letter_code
_entity_poly.pdbx_strand_id
1 'polypeptide(L)'
;MASTAYDAFIHKIFAKVTQLQSRGLYTEDRNTIKGNRLNLIWLEPTGDSVPKQTRWRQNRARDKYREIQEASSHLFLAVFLTIPPSICFSSEFQSVINYLVGLDNYEDFRFSLSLKEKELFESAAAEQGYAGSTLYLRFMQVMFPEVERRRKYHAK
;
A
#
# COMPACT_ATOMS: atom_id res chain seq x y z
N MET A 1 0.35 10.58 -28.08
CA MET A 1 0.90 11.54 -27.11
C MET A 1 0.60 10.98 -25.74
N ALA A 2 1.61 10.47 -25.02
CA ALA A 2 1.42 10.06 -23.63
C ALA A 2 0.99 11.30 -22.83
N SER A 3 -0.09 11.18 -22.05
CA SER A 3 -0.60 12.29 -21.24
C SER A 3 0.46 12.69 -20.23
N THR A 4 0.80 13.97 -20.13
CA THR A 4 1.77 14.51 -19.16
C THR A 4 1.46 14.10 -17.71
N ALA A 5 0.19 13.84 -17.41
CA ALA A 5 -0.25 13.31 -16.11
C ALA A 5 0.20 11.86 -15.85
N TYR A 6 0.20 11.01 -16.89
CA TYR A 6 0.66 9.63 -16.79
C TYR A 6 2.14 9.58 -16.35
N ASP A 7 2.99 10.31 -17.07
CA ASP A 7 4.43 10.35 -16.77
C ASP A 7 4.70 10.90 -15.38
N ALA A 8 3.94 11.93 -14.97
CA ALA A 8 4.05 12.51 -13.63
C ALA A 8 3.70 11.50 -12.52
N PHE A 9 2.66 10.69 -12.70
CA PHE A 9 2.27 9.67 -11.73
C PHE A 9 3.30 8.54 -11.64
N ILE A 10 3.75 8.03 -12.78
CA ILE A 10 4.79 7.00 -12.82
C ILE A 10 6.05 7.51 -12.11
N HIS A 11 6.53 8.70 -12.48
CA HIS A 11 7.71 9.29 -11.85
C HIS A 11 7.55 9.42 -10.32
N LYS A 12 6.38 9.87 -9.86
CA LYS A 12 6.09 10.01 -8.42
C LYS A 12 6.13 8.68 -7.68
N ILE A 13 5.56 7.63 -8.27
CA ILE A 13 5.52 6.28 -7.68
C ILE A 13 6.94 5.71 -7.62
N PHE A 14 7.70 5.77 -8.72
CA PHE A 14 9.08 5.28 -8.76
C PHE A 14 9.98 6.04 -7.79
N ALA A 15 9.85 7.36 -7.70
CA ALA A 15 10.59 8.15 -6.72
C ALA A 15 10.28 7.71 -5.27
N LYS A 16 9.02 7.36 -4.97
CA LYS A 16 8.65 6.82 -3.65
C LYS A 16 9.25 5.43 -3.43
N VAL A 17 9.28 4.56 -4.44
CA VAL A 17 9.94 3.25 -4.34
C VAL A 17 11.41 3.40 -4.02
N THR A 18 12.15 4.23 -4.79
CA THR A 18 13.57 4.52 -4.52
C THR A 18 13.78 5.08 -3.11
N GLN A 19 12.87 5.93 -2.65
CA GLN A 19 12.92 6.50 -1.31
C GLN A 19 12.70 5.42 -0.23
N LEU A 20 11.73 4.52 -0.40
CA LEU A 20 11.47 3.41 0.52
C LEU A 20 12.63 2.42 0.56
N GLN A 21 13.22 2.08 -0.59
CA GLN A 21 14.40 1.22 -0.71
C GLN A 21 15.62 1.78 0.04
N SER A 22 15.85 3.09 -0.07
CA SER A 22 17.06 3.71 0.49
C SER A 22 16.91 4.15 1.96
N ARG A 23 15.71 4.54 2.38
CA ARG A 23 15.51 5.25 3.67
C ARG A 23 14.30 4.80 4.49
N GLY A 24 13.49 3.86 4.00
CA GLY A 24 12.27 3.43 4.69
C GLY A 24 11.18 4.50 4.69
N LEU A 25 10.36 4.60 5.74
CA LEU A 25 9.24 5.54 5.84
C LEU A 25 9.65 6.89 6.42
N TYR A 26 9.29 7.97 5.72
CA TYR A 26 9.38 9.33 6.26
C TYR A 26 8.24 9.64 7.23
N THR A 27 8.38 10.73 7.97
CA THR A 27 7.36 11.18 8.94
C THR A 27 5.99 11.35 8.30
N GLU A 28 5.91 11.90 7.09
CA GLU A 28 4.67 12.07 6.34
C GLU A 28 4.02 10.73 5.96
N ASP A 29 4.84 9.73 5.61
CA ASP A 29 4.36 8.38 5.31
C ASP A 29 3.75 7.74 6.56
N ARG A 30 4.42 7.90 7.72
CA ARG A 30 3.94 7.41 9.01
C ARG A 30 2.63 8.06 9.41
N ASN A 31 2.48 9.37 9.18
CA ASN A 31 1.23 10.08 9.42
C ASN A 31 0.12 9.57 8.50
N THR A 32 0.44 9.25 7.25
CA THR A 32 -0.51 8.67 6.29
C THR A 32 -0.97 7.27 6.73
N ILE A 33 -0.07 6.45 7.26
CA ILE A 33 -0.37 5.10 7.80
C ILE A 33 -1.23 5.18 9.07
N LYS A 34 -0.89 6.09 10.00
CA LYS A 34 -1.67 6.32 11.22
C LYS A 34 -3.03 6.94 10.96
N GLY A 35 -3.22 7.59 9.82
CA GLY A 35 -4.52 8.08 9.40
C GLY A 35 -5.48 6.92 9.08
N ASN A 36 -6.78 7.22 9.07
CA ASN A 36 -7.86 6.26 8.80
C ASN A 36 -7.93 5.79 7.33
N ARG A 37 -6.87 6.04 6.54
CA ARG A 37 -6.89 5.77 5.10
C ARG A 37 -6.72 4.28 4.82
N LEU A 38 -6.01 3.53 5.66
CA LEU A 38 -5.89 2.07 5.51
C LEU A 38 -7.22 1.36 5.78
N ASN A 39 -8.12 1.94 6.59
CA ASN A 39 -9.49 1.42 6.79
C ASN A 39 -10.27 1.35 5.50
N LEU A 40 -10.03 2.30 4.58
CA LEU A 40 -10.65 2.27 3.27
C LEU A 40 -10.35 0.96 2.53
N ILE A 41 -9.18 0.35 2.76
CA ILE A 41 -8.67 -0.75 1.95
C ILE A 41 -8.95 -2.08 2.65
N TRP A 42 -8.63 -2.16 3.94
CA TRP A 42 -8.63 -3.42 4.70
C TRP A 42 -9.81 -3.62 5.64
N LEU A 43 -10.57 -2.57 5.95
CA LEU A 43 -11.81 -2.69 6.71
C LEU A 43 -12.99 -2.79 5.74
N GLU A 44 -13.84 -3.78 5.95
CA GLU A 44 -15.11 -3.87 5.23
C GLU A 44 -16.03 -2.72 5.65
N PRO A 45 -16.79 -2.13 4.73
CA PRO A 45 -17.64 -0.99 5.04
C PRO A 45 -18.79 -1.46 5.95
N THR A 46 -18.67 -1.20 7.25
CA THR A 46 -19.70 -1.49 8.25
C THR A 46 -20.60 -0.27 8.41
N GLY A 47 -21.78 -0.30 7.80
CA GLY A 47 -22.89 0.59 8.15
C GLY A 47 -23.37 1.54 7.05
N ASP A 48 -24.69 1.71 6.99
CA ASP A 48 -25.46 2.52 6.03
C ASP A 48 -25.44 4.03 6.27
N SER A 49 -24.57 4.50 7.18
CA SER A 49 -24.46 5.91 7.56
C SER A 49 -23.73 6.79 6.54
N VAL A 50 -23.03 6.20 5.56
CA VAL A 50 -22.30 6.94 4.53
C VAL A 50 -23.20 7.19 3.31
N PRO A 51 -23.28 8.42 2.78
CA PRO A 51 -24.02 8.71 1.55
C PRO A 51 -23.63 7.75 0.42
N LYS A 52 -24.63 7.23 -0.32
CA LYS A 52 -24.42 6.22 -1.37
C LYS A 52 -23.32 6.60 -2.37
N GLN A 53 -23.26 7.88 -2.77
CA GLN A 53 -22.26 8.37 -3.71
C GLN A 53 -20.84 8.34 -3.12
N THR A 54 -20.68 8.70 -1.85
CA THR A 54 -19.40 8.64 -1.13
C THR A 54 -18.96 7.19 -0.95
N ARG A 55 -19.89 6.30 -0.58
CA ARG A 55 -19.65 4.85 -0.50
C ARG A 55 -19.19 4.28 -1.84
N TRP A 56 -19.82 4.67 -2.94
CA TRP A 56 -19.43 4.24 -4.28
C TRP A 56 -18.01 4.68 -4.67
N ARG A 57 -17.64 5.95 -4.39
CA ARG A 57 -16.28 6.46 -4.64
C ARG A 57 -15.24 5.72 -3.79
N GLN A 58 -15.56 5.48 -2.52
CA GLN A 58 -14.71 4.74 -1.60
C GLN A 58 -14.49 3.30 -2.05
N ASN A 59 -15.56 2.60 -2.46
CA ASN A 59 -15.47 1.24 -2.97
C ASN A 59 -14.62 1.18 -4.24
N ARG A 60 -14.81 2.09 -5.20
CA ARG A 60 -13.96 2.13 -6.40
C ARG A 60 -12.49 2.34 -6.08
N ALA A 61 -12.16 3.27 -5.17
CA ALA A 61 -10.78 3.48 -4.75
C ALA A 61 -10.21 2.22 -4.08
N ARG A 62 -10.99 1.59 -3.19
CA ARG A 62 -10.64 0.33 -2.53
C ARG A 62 -10.32 -0.76 -3.56
N ASP A 63 -11.20 -0.96 -4.53
CA ASP A 63 -11.03 -2.01 -5.56
C ASP A 63 -9.71 -1.80 -6.32
N LYS A 64 -9.38 -0.56 -6.65
CA LYS A 64 -8.12 -0.22 -7.31
C LYS A 64 -6.88 -0.43 -6.44
N TYR A 65 -6.93 -0.07 -5.16
CA TYR A 65 -5.84 -0.40 -4.25
C TYR A 65 -5.67 -1.90 -4.06
N ARG A 66 -6.77 -2.66 -3.98
CA ARG A 66 -6.74 -4.12 -3.86
C ARG A 66 -6.14 -4.77 -5.09
N GLU A 67 -6.53 -4.34 -6.30
CA GLU A 67 -5.96 -4.79 -7.57
C GLU A 67 -4.43 -4.63 -7.59
N ILE A 68 -3.94 -3.47 -7.15
CA ILE A 68 -2.49 -3.21 -7.06
C ILE A 68 -1.82 -4.08 -5.98
N GLN A 69 -2.47 -4.26 -4.82
CA GLN A 69 -1.93 -5.07 -3.73
C GLN A 69 -1.83 -6.56 -4.08
N GLU A 70 -2.83 -7.07 -4.80
CA GLU A 70 -2.85 -8.44 -5.31
C GLU A 70 -1.72 -8.68 -6.32
N ALA A 71 -1.40 -7.68 -7.13
CA ALA A 71 -0.26 -7.70 -8.03
C ALA A 71 1.09 -7.63 -7.27
N SER A 72 1.25 -6.67 -6.36
CA SER A 72 2.45 -6.52 -5.53
C SER A 72 2.21 -5.68 -4.28
N SER A 73 2.49 -6.25 -3.10
CA SER A 73 2.38 -5.52 -1.81
C SER A 73 3.35 -4.36 -1.67
N HIS A 74 4.54 -4.45 -2.28
CA HIS A 74 5.52 -3.37 -2.26
C HIS A 74 5.08 -2.18 -3.12
N LEU A 75 4.62 -2.47 -4.34
CA LEU A 75 4.08 -1.47 -5.25
C LEU A 75 2.84 -0.81 -4.62
N PHE A 76 1.96 -1.62 -4.04
CA PHE A 76 0.80 -1.12 -3.31
C PHE A 76 1.17 -0.09 -2.24
N LEU A 77 2.20 -0.35 -1.42
CA LEU A 77 2.59 0.62 -0.41
C LEU A 77 3.07 1.93 -1.04
N ALA A 78 3.89 1.87 -2.08
CA ALA A 78 4.37 3.06 -2.78
C ALA A 78 3.20 3.88 -3.36
N VAL A 79 2.23 3.22 -4.01
CA VAL A 79 1.04 3.87 -4.57
C VAL A 79 0.15 4.43 -3.45
N PHE A 80 -0.08 3.67 -2.39
CA PHE A 80 -0.84 4.12 -1.23
C PHE A 80 -0.26 5.41 -0.66
N LEU A 81 1.06 5.47 -0.45
CA LEU A 81 1.71 6.65 0.12
C LEU A 81 1.70 7.87 -0.81
N THR A 82 1.61 7.67 -2.13
CA THR A 82 1.77 8.77 -3.11
C THR A 82 0.48 9.26 -3.73
N ILE A 83 -0.45 8.36 -4.00
CA ILE A 83 -1.65 8.63 -4.79
C ILE A 83 -2.84 8.59 -3.85
N PRO A 84 -3.54 9.71 -3.56
CA PRO A 84 -4.70 9.73 -2.67
C PRO A 84 -5.91 8.99 -3.28
N PRO A 85 -6.91 8.60 -2.46
CA PRO A 85 -8.04 7.81 -2.95
C PRO A 85 -8.84 8.49 -4.05
N SER A 86 -8.98 9.83 -4.00
CA SER A 86 -9.67 10.63 -5.02
C SER A 86 -9.06 10.51 -6.42
N ILE A 87 -7.75 10.30 -6.50
CA ILE A 87 -7.02 10.14 -7.77
C ILE A 87 -7.01 8.67 -8.18
N CYS A 88 -6.96 7.75 -7.21
CA CYS A 88 -6.82 6.32 -7.50
C CYS A 88 -7.96 5.73 -8.36
N PHE A 89 -9.19 6.26 -8.26
CA PHE A 89 -10.30 5.83 -9.12
C PHE A 89 -10.56 6.75 -10.32
N SER A 90 -9.70 7.75 -10.56
CA SER A 90 -9.89 8.69 -11.65
C SER A 90 -9.53 8.07 -13.01
N SER A 91 -10.15 8.56 -14.07
CA SER A 91 -9.88 8.11 -15.44
C SER A 91 -8.43 8.36 -15.84
N GLU A 92 -7.83 9.45 -15.37
CA GLU A 92 -6.45 9.82 -15.67
C GLU A 92 -5.44 8.82 -15.07
N PHE A 93 -5.77 8.24 -13.92
CA PHE A 93 -4.91 7.26 -13.26
C PHE A 93 -5.17 5.82 -13.75
N GLN A 94 -6.26 5.55 -14.46
CA GLN A 94 -6.60 4.21 -14.91
C GLN A 94 -5.54 3.59 -15.84
N SER A 95 -4.97 4.38 -16.75
CA SER A 95 -3.88 3.92 -17.62
C SER A 95 -2.61 3.58 -16.82
N VAL A 96 -2.33 4.33 -15.75
CA VAL A 96 -1.22 4.06 -14.83
C VAL A 96 -1.44 2.74 -14.10
N ILE A 97 -2.66 2.49 -13.58
CA ILE A 97 -2.98 1.20 -12.95
C ILE A 97 -2.79 0.05 -13.92
N ASN A 98 -3.35 0.15 -15.12
CA ASN A 98 -3.25 -0.90 -16.13
C ASN A 98 -1.78 -1.22 -16.47
N TYR A 99 -0.94 -0.19 -16.60
CA TYR A 99 0.50 -0.38 -16.80
C TYR A 99 1.14 -1.08 -15.61
N LEU A 100 0.92 -0.58 -14.39
CA LEU A 100 1.57 -1.07 -13.18
C LEU A 100 1.17 -2.51 -12.84
N VAL A 101 -0.11 -2.87 -13.01
CA VAL A 101 -0.62 -4.23 -12.76
C VAL A 101 -0.26 -5.19 -13.89
N GLY A 102 -0.01 -4.67 -15.10
CA GLY A 102 0.38 -5.44 -16.28
C GLY A 102 1.88 -5.71 -16.40
N LEU A 103 2.70 -5.34 -15.41
CA LEU A 103 4.13 -5.61 -15.43
C LEU A 103 4.41 -7.12 -15.30
N ASP A 104 5.32 -7.63 -16.12
CA ASP A 104 5.72 -9.04 -16.11
C ASP A 104 6.42 -9.45 -14.81
N ASN A 105 7.08 -8.49 -14.15
CA ASN A 105 7.77 -8.71 -12.88
C ASN A 105 7.76 -7.44 -12.00
N TYR A 106 7.98 -7.64 -10.70
CA TYR A 106 7.94 -6.58 -9.69
C TYR A 106 9.24 -6.49 -8.86
N GLU A 107 10.35 -7.03 -9.37
CA GLU A 107 11.63 -7.07 -8.63
C GLU A 107 12.13 -5.67 -8.27
N ASP A 108 12.01 -4.72 -9.20
CA ASP A 108 12.44 -3.33 -9.01
C ASP A 108 11.65 -2.59 -7.92
N PHE A 109 10.49 -3.12 -7.53
CA PHE A 109 9.65 -2.57 -6.47
C PHE A 109 9.96 -3.16 -5.10
N ARG A 110 10.79 -4.20 -5.00
CA ARG A 110 11.04 -4.86 -3.72
C ARG A 110 11.83 -3.98 -2.76
N PHE A 111 11.41 -3.99 -1.50
CA PHE A 111 12.13 -3.40 -0.37
C PHE A 111 11.62 -4.01 0.93
N SER A 112 12.44 -3.96 1.97
CA SER A 112 12.04 -4.41 3.30
C SER A 112 11.93 -3.20 4.23
N LEU A 113 10.93 -3.23 5.09
CA LEU A 113 10.78 -2.22 6.13
C LEU A 113 11.39 -2.74 7.45
N SER A 114 11.79 -1.80 8.29
CA SER A 114 12.41 -2.05 9.59
C SER A 114 11.42 -2.58 10.63
N LEU A 115 11.94 -3.19 11.70
CA LEU A 115 11.11 -3.66 12.82
C LEU A 115 10.27 -2.54 13.45
N LYS A 116 10.82 -1.33 13.54
CA LYS A 116 10.09 -0.16 14.05
C LYS A 116 8.89 0.20 13.17
N GLU A 117 8.99 -0.03 11.87
CA GLU A 117 7.89 0.20 10.94
C GLU A 117 6.88 -0.94 11.00
N LYS A 118 7.31 -2.17 11.29
CA LYS A 118 6.41 -3.28 11.61
C LYS A 118 5.50 -2.93 12.78
N GLU A 119 6.08 -2.48 13.89
CA GLU A 119 5.35 -2.06 15.09
C GLU A 119 4.35 -0.93 14.78
N LEU A 120 4.71 0.00 13.90
CA LEU A 120 3.81 1.05 13.44
C LEU A 120 2.58 0.49 12.72
N PHE A 121 2.76 -0.46 11.80
CA PHE A 121 1.64 -1.09 11.11
C PHE A 121 0.78 -1.95 12.05
N GLU A 122 1.39 -2.66 12.99
CA GLU A 122 0.67 -3.46 13.99
C GLU A 122 -0.17 -2.58 14.93
N SER A 123 0.40 -1.49 15.44
CA SER A 123 -0.31 -0.50 16.25
C SER A 123 -1.45 0.14 15.46
N ALA A 124 -1.22 0.58 14.21
CA ALA A 124 -2.27 1.15 13.38
C ALA A 124 -3.39 0.15 13.08
N ALA A 125 -3.06 -1.13 12.84
CA ALA A 125 -4.04 -2.17 12.58
C ALA A 125 -4.92 -2.51 13.79
N ALA A 126 -4.32 -2.52 14.99
CA ALA A 126 -5.03 -2.72 16.23
C ALA A 126 -5.96 -1.54 16.55
N GLU A 127 -5.44 -0.32 16.47
CA GLU A 127 -6.20 0.91 16.74
C GLU A 127 -7.37 1.12 15.78
N GLN A 128 -7.17 0.79 14.50
CA GLN A 128 -8.15 1.05 13.45
C GLN A 128 -9.02 -0.18 13.11
N GLY A 129 -8.75 -1.34 13.71
CA GLY A 129 -9.64 -2.52 13.68
C GLY A 129 -9.51 -3.42 12.46
N TYR A 130 -8.44 -3.33 11.66
CA TYR A 130 -8.21 -4.20 10.49
C TYR A 130 -7.14 -5.28 10.70
N ALA A 131 -6.67 -5.48 11.95
CA ALA A 131 -5.65 -6.48 12.26
C ALA A 131 -5.99 -7.92 11.82
N GLY A 132 -7.29 -8.26 11.73
CA GLY A 132 -7.76 -9.56 11.25
C GLY A 132 -7.91 -9.69 9.74
N SER A 133 -7.64 -8.63 8.95
CA SER A 133 -7.82 -8.65 7.51
C SER A 133 -6.78 -9.54 6.82
N THR A 134 -7.21 -10.51 6.02
CA THR A 134 -6.31 -11.40 5.27
C THR A 134 -5.36 -10.63 4.35
N LEU A 135 -5.84 -9.54 3.73
CA LEU A 135 -5.00 -8.69 2.88
C LEU A 135 -3.91 -7.99 3.70
N TYR A 136 -4.25 -7.48 4.88
CA TYR A 136 -3.27 -6.90 5.79
C TYR A 136 -2.25 -7.94 6.25
N LEU A 137 -2.69 -9.14 6.65
CA LEU A 137 -1.78 -10.21 7.10
C LEU A 137 -0.81 -10.63 6.00
N ARG A 138 -1.30 -10.79 4.77
CA ARG A 138 -0.44 -11.09 3.60
C ARG A 138 0.56 -9.96 3.34
N PHE A 139 0.11 -8.70 3.44
CA PHE A 139 0.99 -7.54 3.33
C PHE A 139 2.10 -7.60 4.40
N MET A 140 1.76 -7.86 5.66
CA MET A 140 2.74 -7.93 6.75
C MET A 140 3.78 -9.03 6.51
N GLN A 141 3.38 -10.20 6.00
CA GLN A 141 4.31 -11.29 5.67
C GLN A 141 5.29 -10.92 4.55
N VAL A 142 4.83 -10.16 3.55
CA VAL A 142 5.67 -9.74 2.43
C VAL A 142 6.64 -8.63 2.83
N MET A 143 6.16 -7.63 3.58
CA MET A 143 6.96 -6.44 3.94
C MET A 143 7.95 -6.71 5.07
N PHE A 144 7.64 -7.68 5.93
CA PHE A 144 8.42 -8.08 7.09
C PHE A 144 8.62 -9.58 7.09
N PRO A 145 9.31 -10.13 6.07
CA PRO A 145 9.59 -11.56 6.03
C PRO A 145 10.30 -11.93 7.33
N GLU A 146 9.88 -13.02 7.98
CA GLU A 146 10.58 -13.53 9.15
C GLU A 146 12.01 -13.86 8.73
N VAL A 147 12.94 -12.95 8.97
CA VAL A 147 14.35 -13.29 8.95
C VAL A 147 14.50 -14.30 10.09
N GLU A 148 14.66 -15.57 9.73
CA GLU A 148 14.92 -16.69 10.63
C GLU A 148 15.96 -16.26 11.70
N ARG A 149 15.50 -15.78 12.85
CA ARG A 149 16.32 -15.64 14.07
C ARG A 149 16.69 -17.03 14.64
N ARG A 150 16.61 -18.09 13.83
CA ARG A 150 16.91 -19.48 14.19
C ARG A 150 18.30 -19.96 13.76
N ARG A 151 19.16 -19.15 13.13
CA ARG A 151 20.49 -19.61 12.67
C ARG A 151 21.71 -19.17 13.50
N LYS A 152 21.57 -18.60 14.70
CA LYS A 152 22.74 -18.32 15.58
C LYS A 152 22.73 -18.93 16.98
N TYR A 153 21.75 -19.77 17.32
CA TYR A 153 21.70 -20.46 18.63
C TYR A 153 21.99 -21.96 18.60
N HIS A 154 22.28 -22.54 17.42
CA HIS A 154 22.69 -23.94 17.31
C HIS A 154 23.86 -24.11 16.32
N ALA A 155 25.00 -23.54 16.66
CA ALA A 155 26.29 -24.14 16.32
C ALA A 155 27.07 -24.14 17.64
N LYS A 156 26.95 -25.27 18.32
CA LYS A 156 27.55 -25.59 19.60
C LYS A 156 28.97 -26.12 19.34
#